data_AF-A0A0B5HQW9-F1
#
_entry.id   AF-A0A0B5HQW9-F1
#
_cell.length_a   1.000
_cell.length_b   1.000
_cell.length_c   1.000
_cell.angle_alpha   90.00
_cell.angle_beta   90.00
_cell.angle_gamma   90.00
#
_symmetry.space_group_name_H-M   'P 1'
#
loop_
_entity.id
_entity.type
_entity.pdbx_description
1 polymer ?
#
loop_
_entity_poly.entity_id
_entity_poly.type
_entity_poly.pdbx_seq_one_letter_code
_entity_poly.pdbx_strand_id
1 'polypeptide(L)' 'MKLQKQLSRKVGDVEYAKWVIVIPPETIKELEWKEGQDLETEIKDKKLTIKKS' A
#
# COMPACT_ATOMS: atom_id res chain seq x y z
N MET A 1 -3.27 -1.11 -11.73
CA MET A 1 -3.26 -1.05 -10.25
C MET A 1 -4.60 -1.50 -9.71
N LYS A 2 -4.63 -2.18 -8.56
CA LYS A 2 -5.87 -2.56 -7.85
C LYS A 2 -5.63 -2.51 -6.35
N LEU A 3 -6.66 -2.11 -5.61
CA LEU A 3 -6.71 -2.25 -4.16
C LEU A 3 -7.22 -3.66 -3.82
N GLN A 4 -6.47 -4.39 -3.00
CA GLN A 4 -6.80 -5.76 -2.60
C GLN A 4 -6.91 -5.85 -1.08
N LYS A 5 -7.91 -6.59 -0.60
CA LYS A 5 -8.00 -7.02 0.80
C LYS A 5 -7.28 -8.37 0.92
N GLN A 6 -6.25 -8.44 1.75
CA GLN A 6 -5.61 -9.71 2.13
C GLN A 6 -5.98 -10.02 3.57
N LEU A 7 -6.58 -11.20 3.79
CA LEU A 7 -6.87 -11.69 5.13
C LEU A 7 -5.55 -12.15 5.77
N SER A 8 -5.19 -11.54 6.90
CA SER A 8 -4.00 -11.89 7.65
C SER A 8 -4.28 -13.02 8.64
N ARG A 9 -5.41 -12.95 9.35
CA ARG A 9 -5.88 -14.00 10.27
C ARG A 9 -7.35 -13.83 10.61
N LYS A 10 -8.01 -14.92 11.01
CA LYS A 10 -9.35 -14.91 11.59
C LYS A 10 -9.27 -15.46 13.02
N VAL A 11 -9.82 -14.73 13.99
CA VAL A 11 -9.87 -15.16 15.40
C VAL A 11 -11.34 -15.09 15.83
N GLY A 12 -11.97 -16.25 15.99
CA GLY A 12 -13.43 -16.34 16.14
C GLY A 12 -14.14 -15.73 14.92
N ASP A 13 -14.99 -14.74 15.16
CA ASP A 13 -15.71 -13.99 14.11
C ASP A 13 -14.96 -12.73 13.62
N VAL A 14 -13.81 -12.41 14.19
CA VAL A 14 -13.05 -11.20 13.81
C VAL A 14 -12.04 -11.51 12.71
N GLU A 15 -12.20 -10.84 11.57
CA GLU A 15 -11.25 -10.87 10.46
C GLU A 15 -10.24 -9.72 10.56
N TYR A 16 -8.96 -10.06 10.62
CA TYR A 16 -7.87 -9.11 10.51
C TYR A 16 -7.40 -9.10 9.07
N ALA A 17 -7.61 -7.98 8.38
CA ALA A 17 -7.20 -7.81 6.99
C ALA A 17 -6.23 -6.64 6.84
N LYS A 18 -5.30 -6.79 5.90
CA LYS A 18 -4.48 -5.70 5.39
C LYS A 18 -4.93 -5.32 3.99
N TRP A 19 -4.85 -4.05 3.68
CA TRP A 19 -5.11 -3.53 2.33
C TRP A 19 -3.78 -3.40 1.59
N VAL A 20 -3.73 -3.90 0.36
CA VAL A 20 -2.54 -3.93 -0.48
C VAL A 20 -2.87 -3.29 -1.82
N ILE A 21 -2.07 -2.32 -2.25
CA ILE A 21 -2.12 -1.78 -3.61
C ILE A 21 -1.02 -2.46 -4.42
N VAL A 22 -1.38 -3.07 -5.54
CA VAL A 22 -0.39 -3.62 -6.47
C VAL A 22 0.07 -2.52 -7.42
N ILE A 23 1.32 -2.08 -7.24
CA ILE A 23 2.00 -1.10 -8.08
C ILE A 23 2.81 -1.86 -9.15
N PRO A 24 2.61 -1.57 -10.44
CA PRO A 24 3.38 -2.21 -11.51
C PRO A 24 4.90 -1.96 -11.39
N PRO A 25 5.75 -2.91 -11.82
CA PRO A 25 7.20 -2.76 -11.77
C PRO A 25 7.73 -1.50 -12.48
N GLU A 26 7.11 -1.09 -13.59
CA GLU A 26 7.46 0.12 -14.32
C GLU A 26 7.30 1.39 -13.47
N THR A 27 6.23 1.48 -12.69
CA THR A 27 5.99 2.62 -11.78
C THR A 27 6.98 2.64 -10.63
N ILE A 28 7.33 1.47 -10.07
CA ILE A 28 8.37 1.37 -9.02
C ILE A 28 9.73 1.85 -9.54
N LYS A 29 10.07 1.51 -10.79
CA LYS A 29 11.31 1.98 -11.45
C LYS A 29 11.32 3.49 -11.64
N GLU A 30 10.21 4.05 -12.13
CA GLU A 30 10.08 5.50 -12.35
C GLU A 30 10.15 6.30 -11.04
N LEU A 31 9.57 5.76 -9.97
CA LEU A 31 9.61 6.36 -8.64
C LEU A 31 10.96 6.16 -7.92
N GLU A 32 11.88 5.36 -8.50
CA GLU A 32 13.16 4.96 -7.90
C GLU A 32 13.02 4.36 -6.50
N TRP A 33 11.90 3.66 -6.30
CA TRP A 33 11.55 3.04 -5.03
C TRP A 33 12.28 1.72 -4.82
N LYS A 34 12.71 1.47 -3.58
CA LYS A 34 13.41 0.24 -3.18
C LYS A 34 12.59 -0.56 -2.18
N GLU A 35 12.78 -1.87 -2.19
CA GLU A 35 12.21 -2.75 -1.17
C GLU A 35 12.67 -2.32 0.22
N GLY A 36 11.74 -2.28 1.18
CA GLY A 36 12.02 -1.95 2.58
C GLY A 36 12.31 -0.47 2.88
N GLN A 37 12.24 0.43 1.90
CA GLN A 37 12.43 1.86 2.16
C GLN A 37 11.25 2.45 2.94
N ASP A 38 11.54 3.47 3.73
CA ASP A 38 10.51 4.31 4.37
C ASP A 38 9.86 5.26 3.36
N LEU A 39 8.53 5.42 3.49
CA LEU A 39 7.71 6.29 2.66
C LEU A 39 6.83 7.16 3.56
N GLU A 40 6.63 8.41 3.17
CA GLU A 40 5.67 9.30 3.80
C GLU A 40 4.32 9.25 3.08
N THR A 41 3.24 9.48 3.83
CA THR A 41 1.88 9.53 3.29
C THR A 41 1.13 10.78 3.72
N GLU A 42 0.33 11.32 2.83
CA GLU A 42 -0.62 12.41 3.11
C GLU A 42 -2.00 12.06 2.53
N ILE A 43 -3.06 12.35 3.28
CA ILE A 43 -4.44 12.27 2.78
C ILE A 43 -5.00 13.67 2.64
N LYS A 44 -5.33 14.07 1.41
CA LYS A 44 -5.96 15.36 1.10
C LYS A 44 -6.95 15.20 -0.04
N ASP A 45 -8.13 15.82 0.06
CA ASP A 45 -9.16 15.79 -0.99
C ASP A 45 -9.53 14.38 -1.47
N LYS A 46 -9.61 13.42 -0.53
CA LYS A 46 -9.84 11.98 -0.79
C LYS A 46 -8.76 11.32 -1.67
N LYS A 47 -7.57 11.92 -1.77
CA LYS A 47 -6.39 11.37 -2.44
C LYS A 47 -5.37 10.96 -1.39
N LEU A 48 -4.79 9.78 -1.57
CA LEU A 48 -3.62 9.33 -0.83
C LEU A 48 -2.39 9.64 -1.70
N THR A 49 -1.52 10.52 -1.23
CA THR A 49 -0.23 10.79 -1.85
C THR A 49 0.83 10.03 -1.05
N ILE A 50 1.66 9.25 -1.75
CA ILE A 50 2.77 8.51 -1.17
C ILE A 50 4.04 9.04 -1.81
N LYS A 51 5.03 9.43 -1.01
CA LYS A 51 6.30 10.00 -1.48
C LYS A 51 7.45 9.42 -0.68
N LYS A 52 8.66 9.55 -1.23
CA LYS A 52 9.88 9.20 -0.52
C LYS A 52 10.01 10.07 0.74
N SER A 53 10.37 9.44 1.86
CA SER A 53 10.69 10.15 3.10
C SER A 53 12.00 10.92 3.00
#